data_AF-A0A7W4VQ59-F1
#
_entry.id   AF-A0A7W4VQ59-F1
#
_cell.length_a   1.000
_cell.length_b   1.000
_cell.length_c   1.000
_cell.angle_alpha   90.00
_cell.angle_beta   90.00
_cell.angle_gamma   90.00
#
_symmetry.space_group_name_H-M   'P 1'
#
loop_
_entity.id
_entity.type
_entity.pdbx_description
1 polymer ?
#
loop_
_entity_poly.entity_id
_entity_poly.type
_entity_poly.pdbx_seq_one_letter_code
_entity_poly.pdbx_strand_id
1 'polypeptide(L)'
;MSQDLRRQEPLPATTGHAAAPEVALSDEDREALRQAVLALEGPSYVARLSALAGRPIELLGQTLPVPVSSLISKATQAALTRALRYALKTIPKEGRHPETRIHKALAALSGAMGGALGISAVLVELPVSTTIMLRSIARIAQSEGENLEDSETALACVQVFALGGHSGSDNLHEAGYFAVRAAMAKSVTRALQQMAGRGVVDESTSAIVRLLAQIGARFGVVVSQKVAAQAVPVLGAIGGAAVNAAFVDHFQMLARGHFTVRRLERIYGKGTVRGAYDRIRAQEGL
;
A
#
# COMPACT_ATOMS: atom_id res chain seq x y z
N MET A 1 21.27 74.23 -27.82
CA MET A 1 21.84 73.68 -26.58
C MET A 1 20.73 73.04 -25.77
N SER A 2 20.86 71.73 -25.49
CA SER A 2 20.26 70.94 -24.39
C SER A 2 18.73 70.92 -24.26
N GLN A 3 18.02 69.81 -24.06
CA GLN A 3 18.36 68.42 -23.80
C GLN A 3 17.07 67.60 -23.99
N ASP A 4 17.21 66.44 -24.63
CA ASP A 4 16.26 65.32 -24.62
C ASP A 4 15.95 64.88 -23.18
N LEU A 5 14.67 64.87 -22.80
CA LEU A 5 14.15 64.14 -21.65
C LEU A 5 13.01 63.25 -22.13
N ARG A 6 13.39 62.09 -22.66
CA ARG A 6 12.50 60.95 -22.86
C ARG A 6 11.85 60.62 -21.51
N ARG A 7 10.55 60.87 -21.39
CA ARG A 7 9.74 60.22 -20.35
C ARG A 7 9.70 58.73 -20.69
N GLN A 8 10.42 57.93 -19.92
CA GLN A 8 10.20 56.49 -19.87
C GLN A 8 8.80 56.24 -19.32
N GLU A 9 7.89 55.80 -20.19
CA GLU A 9 6.70 55.09 -19.74
C GLU A 9 7.14 53.80 -19.03
N PRO A 10 6.67 53.53 -17.81
CA PRO A 10 6.92 52.25 -17.17
C PRO A 10 6.14 51.16 -17.93
N LEU A 11 6.87 50.16 -18.43
CA LEU A 11 6.32 48.93 -18.98
C LEU A 11 5.30 48.33 -17.98
N PRO A 12 4.13 47.85 -18.44
CA PRO A 12 3.22 47.13 -17.56
C PRO A 12 3.95 45.92 -16.99
N ALA A 13 4.08 45.89 -15.67
CA ALA A 13 4.58 44.74 -14.94
C ALA A 13 3.78 43.51 -15.38
N THR A 14 4.48 42.50 -15.88
CA THR A 14 3.94 41.21 -16.25
C THR A 14 3.21 40.65 -15.05
N THR A 15 1.89 40.83 -15.01
CA THR A 15 1.02 40.22 -14.01
C THR A 15 1.28 38.74 -14.02
N GLY A 16 1.50 38.21 -12.82
CA GLY A 16 2.01 36.87 -12.59
C GLY A 16 1.35 35.81 -13.45
N HIS A 17 2.13 34.79 -13.75
CA HIS A 17 1.67 33.48 -14.21
C HIS A 17 0.36 33.14 -13.49
N ALA A 18 -0.77 33.33 -14.17
CA ALA A 18 -2.04 32.87 -13.67
C ALA A 18 -1.87 31.36 -13.56
N ALA A 19 -1.73 30.86 -12.32
CA ALA A 19 -1.78 29.45 -12.04
C ALA A 19 -3.01 28.92 -12.77
N ALA A 20 -2.82 27.96 -13.68
CA ALA A 20 -3.91 27.32 -14.39
C ALA A 20 -5.00 26.96 -13.38
N PRO A 21 -6.29 27.16 -13.70
CA PRO A 21 -7.37 26.92 -12.75
C PRO A 21 -7.23 25.50 -12.20
N GLU A 22 -6.95 25.38 -10.89
CA GLU A 22 -6.97 24.07 -10.22
C GLU A 22 -8.35 23.48 -10.47
N VAL A 23 -8.41 22.38 -11.23
CA VAL A 23 -9.66 21.68 -11.48
C VAL A 23 -10.19 21.23 -10.12
N ALA A 24 -11.27 21.86 -9.65
CA ALA A 24 -11.87 21.52 -8.38
C ALA A 24 -12.43 20.09 -8.45
N LEU A 25 -12.12 19.27 -7.43
CA LEU A 25 -12.69 17.93 -7.31
C LEU A 25 -14.21 18.05 -7.14
N SER A 26 -14.95 17.11 -7.74
CA SER A 26 -16.37 16.94 -7.42
C SER A 26 -16.54 16.60 -5.93
N ASP A 27 -17.72 16.85 -5.36
CA ASP A 27 -17.98 16.51 -3.95
C ASP A 27 -17.87 15.00 -3.68
N GLU A 28 -18.30 14.17 -4.64
CA GLU A 28 -18.15 12.72 -4.57
C GLU A 28 -16.68 12.30 -4.56
N ASP A 29 -15.86 12.89 -5.44
CA ASP A 29 -14.42 12.59 -5.51
C ASP A 29 -13.65 13.14 -4.32
N ARG A 30 -14.09 14.26 -3.75
CA ARG A 30 -13.54 14.82 -2.52
C ARG A 30 -13.81 13.92 -1.33
N GLU A 31 -15.02 13.37 -1.20
CA GLU A 31 -15.33 12.40 -0.15
C GLU A 31 -14.58 11.08 -0.38
N ALA A 32 -14.50 10.61 -1.62
CA ALA A 32 -13.69 9.42 -1.95
C ALA A 32 -12.21 9.63 -1.59
N LEU A 33 -11.66 10.81 -1.88
CA LEU A 33 -10.29 11.17 -1.48
C LEU A 33 -10.14 11.23 0.03
N ARG A 34 -11.14 11.75 0.76
CA ARG A 34 -11.14 11.77 2.23
C ARG A 34 -11.11 10.37 2.82
N GLN A 35 -11.95 9.46 2.32
CA GLN A 35 -11.89 8.05 2.71
C GLN A 35 -10.54 7.41 2.37
N ALA A 36 -9.94 7.78 1.24
CA ALA A 36 -8.60 7.31 0.88
C ALA A 36 -7.52 7.83 1.86
N VAL A 37 -7.59 9.10 2.28
CA VAL A 37 -6.68 9.68 3.30
C VAL A 37 -6.82 8.92 4.62
N LEU A 38 -8.04 8.72 5.12
CA LEU A 38 -8.29 7.97 6.35
C LEU A 38 -7.82 6.51 6.27
N ALA A 39 -7.92 5.89 5.10
CA ALA A 39 -7.43 4.54 4.86
C ALA A 39 -5.90 4.45 4.86
N LEU A 40 -5.22 5.46 4.30
CA LEU A 40 -3.79 5.44 4.01
C LEU A 40 -2.92 6.06 5.10
N GLU A 41 -3.41 7.09 5.78
CA GLU A 41 -2.75 7.77 6.92
C GLU A 41 -3.34 7.35 8.27
N GLY A 42 -4.40 6.53 8.26
CA GLY A 42 -5.07 6.09 9.48
C GLY A 42 -4.27 5.08 10.30
N PRO A 43 -4.92 4.49 11.34
CA PRO A 43 -4.23 3.66 12.31
C PRO A 43 -3.49 2.46 11.70
N SER A 44 -2.28 2.22 12.22
CA SER A 44 -1.46 1.05 11.91
C SER A 44 -2.20 -0.27 12.18
N TYR A 45 -1.70 -1.36 11.62
CA TYR A 45 -2.28 -2.69 11.86
C TYR A 45 -2.33 -3.05 13.36
N VAL A 46 -1.28 -2.74 14.12
CA VAL A 46 -1.24 -3.00 15.58
C VAL A 46 -2.27 -2.14 16.33
N ALA A 47 -2.44 -0.88 15.94
CA ALA A 47 -3.46 -0.01 16.53
C ALA A 47 -4.86 -0.57 16.29
N ARG A 48 -5.13 -1.12 15.09
CA ARG A 48 -6.41 -1.77 14.76
C ARG A 48 -6.63 -3.06 15.55
N LEU A 49 -5.61 -3.89 15.70
CA LEU A 49 -5.69 -5.07 16.56
C LEU A 49 -5.96 -4.68 18.03
N SER A 50 -5.32 -3.62 18.52
CA SER A 50 -5.53 -3.12 19.88
C SER A 50 -6.96 -2.61 20.10
N ALA A 51 -7.51 -1.89 19.12
CA ALA A 51 -8.91 -1.45 19.15
C ALA A 51 -9.88 -2.64 19.18
N LEU A 52 -9.61 -3.70 18.40
CA LEU A 52 -10.43 -4.92 18.41
C LEU A 52 -10.32 -5.69 19.73
N ALA A 53 -9.16 -5.69 20.37
CA ALA A 53 -8.95 -6.37 21.65
C ALA A 53 -9.47 -5.58 22.87
N GLY A 54 -9.89 -4.33 22.67
CA GLY A 54 -10.36 -3.43 23.74
C GLY A 54 -9.28 -3.01 24.74
N ARG A 55 -8.01 -3.30 24.45
CA ARG A 55 -6.86 -2.96 25.29
C ARG A 55 -5.61 -2.73 24.42
N PRO A 56 -4.72 -1.81 24.80
CA PRO A 56 -3.46 -1.61 24.09
C PRO A 56 -2.66 -2.91 24.13
N ILE A 57 -2.32 -3.46 22.96
CA ILE A 57 -1.49 -4.66 22.88
C ILE A 57 -0.03 -4.23 22.90
N GLU A 58 0.42 -3.74 24.06
CA GLU A 58 1.79 -3.26 24.28
C GLU A 58 2.82 -4.40 24.07
N LEU A 59 2.39 -5.65 24.21
CA LEU A 59 3.23 -6.85 24.07
C LEU A 59 3.55 -7.24 22.62
N LEU A 60 2.87 -6.65 21.62
CA LEU A 60 3.18 -6.92 20.20
C LEU A 60 4.41 -6.17 19.67
N GLY A 61 4.94 -5.25 20.48
CA GLY A 61 6.18 -4.51 20.20
C GLY A 61 7.46 -5.21 20.65
N GLN A 62 7.39 -6.37 21.33
CA GLN A 62 8.59 -7.13 21.64
C GLN A 62 9.22 -7.63 20.33
N THR A 63 10.46 -7.21 20.09
CA THR A 63 11.21 -7.61 18.90
C THR A 63 11.31 -9.13 18.86
N LEU A 64 10.75 -9.74 17.82
CA LEU A 64 11.00 -11.15 17.54
C LEU A 64 12.52 -11.38 17.51
N PRO A 65 13.02 -12.52 18.04
CA PRO A 65 14.44 -12.84 17.95
C PRO A 65 14.94 -12.70 16.51
N VAL A 66 16.16 -12.16 16.33
CA VAL A 66 16.76 -11.91 15.00
C VAL A 66 16.64 -13.10 14.03
N PRO A 67 16.81 -14.37 14.45
CA PRO A 67 16.60 -15.51 13.55
C PRO A 67 15.18 -15.57 12.99
N VAL A 68 14.16 -15.30 13.82
CA VAL A 68 12.75 -15.35 13.46
C VAL A 68 12.39 -14.22 12.50
N SER A 69 12.83 -12.99 12.80
CA SER A 69 12.57 -11.84 11.92
C SER A 69 13.24 -12.02 10.55
N SER A 70 14.46 -12.58 10.50
CA SER A 70 15.14 -12.89 9.24
C SER A 70 14.40 -13.96 8.41
N LEU A 71 13.84 -14.97 9.07
CA LEU A 71 13.07 -16.04 8.42
C LEU A 71 11.74 -15.51 7.88
N ILE A 72 11.03 -14.69 8.66
CA ILE A 72 9.81 -14.00 8.21
C ILE A 72 10.10 -13.10 7.00
N SER A 73 11.19 -12.33 7.03
CA SER A 73 11.56 -11.47 5.90
C SER A 73 11.80 -12.28 4.62
N LYS A 74 12.55 -13.39 4.70
CA LYS A 74 12.78 -14.29 3.55
C LYS A 74 11.49 -14.94 3.06
N ALA A 75 10.67 -15.45 3.97
CA ALA A 75 9.38 -16.05 3.64
C ALA A 75 8.44 -15.04 2.97
N THR A 76 8.43 -13.80 3.46
CA THR A 76 7.65 -12.69 2.91
C THR A 76 8.09 -12.33 1.49
N GLN A 77 9.40 -12.20 1.25
CA GLN A 77 9.93 -11.94 -0.09
C GLN A 77 9.58 -13.08 -1.07
N ALA A 78 9.71 -14.34 -0.62
CA ALA A 78 9.34 -15.50 -1.42
C ALA A 78 7.83 -15.52 -1.73
N ALA A 79 7.00 -15.22 -0.73
CA ALA A 79 5.55 -15.10 -0.84
C ALA A 79 5.15 -14.03 -1.86
N LEU A 80 5.71 -12.82 -1.77
CA LEU A 80 5.46 -11.72 -2.71
C LEU A 80 5.89 -12.10 -4.14
N THR A 81 7.05 -12.73 -4.28
CA THR A 81 7.56 -13.19 -5.59
C THR A 81 6.65 -14.25 -6.21
N ARG A 82 6.15 -15.19 -5.41
CA ARG A 82 5.25 -16.24 -5.89
C ARG A 82 3.85 -15.71 -6.16
N ALA A 83 3.34 -14.82 -5.30
CA ALA A 83 2.07 -14.15 -5.46
C ALA A 83 2.08 -13.31 -6.75
N LEU A 84 3.10 -12.48 -7.00
CA LEU A 84 3.21 -11.69 -8.23
C LEU A 84 3.17 -12.60 -9.48
N ARG A 85 3.95 -13.68 -9.49
CA ARG A 85 3.99 -14.63 -10.62
C ARG A 85 2.67 -15.35 -10.87
N TYR A 86 1.93 -15.69 -9.82
CA TYR A 86 0.73 -16.53 -9.91
C TYR A 86 -0.57 -15.74 -9.97
N ALA A 87 -0.73 -14.71 -9.13
CA ALA A 87 -1.93 -13.90 -9.06
C ALA A 87 -2.17 -13.18 -10.40
N LEU A 88 -1.16 -12.51 -10.94
CA LEU A 88 -1.30 -11.77 -12.20
C LEU A 88 -1.62 -12.66 -13.41
N LYS A 89 -1.18 -13.93 -13.40
CA LYS A 89 -1.52 -14.89 -14.46
C LYS A 89 -2.93 -15.45 -14.35
N THR A 90 -3.55 -15.42 -13.16
CA THR A 90 -4.79 -16.15 -12.86
C THR A 90 -5.98 -15.24 -12.55
N ILE A 91 -5.78 -13.92 -12.48
CA ILE A 91 -6.89 -12.98 -12.30
C ILE A 91 -7.66 -12.88 -13.62
N PRO A 92 -8.99 -13.13 -13.62
CA PRO A 92 -9.83 -12.97 -14.79
C PRO A 92 -9.74 -11.54 -15.32
N LYS A 93 -9.54 -11.42 -16.64
CA LYS A 93 -9.44 -10.15 -17.36
C LYS A 93 -10.74 -9.33 -17.29
N GLU A 94 -11.85 -10.01 -17.11
CA GLU A 94 -13.19 -9.44 -17.04
C GLU A 94 -13.86 -9.78 -15.69
N GLY A 95 -14.57 -8.81 -15.12
CA GLY A 95 -15.37 -9.00 -13.90
C GLY A 95 -15.44 -7.73 -13.05
N ARG A 96 -16.58 -7.03 -13.11
CA ARG A 96 -16.89 -5.85 -12.26
C ARG A 96 -17.42 -6.20 -10.87
N HIS A 97 -17.56 -7.49 -10.53
CA HIS A 97 -18.13 -7.90 -9.25
C HIS A 97 -17.03 -8.20 -8.23
N PRO A 98 -16.99 -7.47 -7.10
CA PRO A 98 -16.16 -7.87 -5.97
C PRO A 98 -16.77 -9.14 -5.37
N GLU A 99 -16.26 -10.31 -5.75
CA GLU A 99 -16.60 -11.57 -5.07
C GLU A 99 -15.93 -11.62 -3.69
N THR A 100 -16.41 -10.76 -2.79
CA THR A 100 -15.86 -10.54 -1.45
C THR A 100 -16.10 -11.70 -0.47
N ARG A 101 -17.02 -12.63 -0.76
CA ARG A 101 -17.44 -13.67 0.21
C ARG A 101 -16.66 -14.98 0.09
N ILE A 102 -16.44 -15.48 -1.13
CA ILE A 102 -15.74 -16.75 -1.35
C ILE A 102 -14.23 -16.63 -1.03
N HIS A 103 -13.61 -15.48 -1.36
CA HIS A 103 -12.21 -15.22 -1.04
C HIS A 103 -11.96 -14.89 0.44
N LYS A 104 -12.92 -14.23 1.13
CA LYS A 104 -12.86 -14.09 2.60
C LYS A 104 -12.99 -15.44 3.30
N ALA A 105 -13.88 -16.32 2.81
CA ALA A 105 -14.03 -17.67 3.34
C ALA A 105 -12.77 -18.53 3.11
N LEU A 106 -12.14 -18.48 1.93
CA LEU A 106 -10.88 -19.19 1.65
C LEU A 106 -9.68 -18.63 2.43
N ALA A 107 -9.59 -17.31 2.62
CA ALA A 107 -8.57 -16.69 3.49
C ALA A 107 -8.77 -17.02 4.98
N ALA A 108 -10.03 -17.07 5.43
CA ALA A 108 -10.38 -17.50 6.78
C ALA A 108 -10.08 -19.00 6.98
N LEU A 109 -10.38 -19.84 5.98
CA LEU A 109 -10.08 -21.28 5.98
C LEU A 109 -8.57 -21.58 5.94
N SER A 110 -7.76 -20.79 5.20
CA SER A 110 -6.30 -20.93 5.25
C SER A 110 -5.70 -20.50 6.60
N GLY A 111 -6.44 -19.75 7.42
CA GLY A 111 -6.05 -19.35 8.77
C GLY A 111 -6.23 -20.40 9.85
N ALA A 112 -7.13 -21.37 9.66
CA ALA A 112 -7.41 -22.40 10.66
C ALA A 112 -6.24 -23.37 10.89
N MET A 113 -5.35 -23.56 9.91
CA MET A 113 -4.16 -24.40 10.08
C MET A 113 -3.05 -23.75 10.92
N GLY A 114 -3.11 -22.42 11.14
CA GLY A 114 -2.10 -21.69 11.91
C GLY A 114 -2.22 -21.85 13.43
N GLY A 115 -3.43 -22.11 13.94
CA GLY A 115 -3.71 -22.11 15.37
C GLY A 115 -3.22 -23.33 16.16
N ALA A 116 -2.94 -24.47 15.48
CA ALA A 116 -2.53 -25.72 16.13
C ALA A 116 -1.06 -26.13 15.86
N LEU A 117 -0.40 -25.56 14.84
CA LEU A 117 0.93 -25.98 14.38
C LEU A 117 2.06 -24.95 14.64
N GLY A 118 1.74 -23.79 15.21
CA GLY A 118 2.72 -22.77 15.58
C GLY A 118 3.47 -22.16 14.37
N ILE A 119 4.69 -21.67 14.61
CA ILE A 119 5.55 -20.93 13.65
C ILE A 119 5.78 -21.71 12.34
N SER A 120 5.72 -23.05 12.39
CA SER A 120 5.85 -23.94 11.24
C SER A 120 4.74 -23.73 10.19
N ALA A 121 3.53 -23.37 10.61
CA ALA A 121 2.41 -23.08 9.71
C ALA A 121 2.58 -21.76 8.95
N VAL A 122 3.30 -20.79 9.52
CA VAL A 122 3.52 -19.46 8.93
C VAL A 122 4.22 -19.57 7.56
N LEU A 123 5.12 -20.54 7.38
CA LEU A 123 5.84 -20.76 6.12
C LEU A 123 4.95 -21.23 4.96
N VAL A 124 3.83 -21.89 5.26
CA VAL A 124 2.85 -22.35 4.26
C VAL A 124 1.69 -21.36 4.15
N GLU A 125 1.25 -20.80 5.28
CA GLU A 125 0.15 -19.85 5.37
C GLU A 125 0.47 -18.53 4.67
N LEU A 126 1.69 -18.00 4.83
CA LEU A 126 2.06 -16.70 4.26
C LEU A 126 2.02 -16.67 2.73
N PRO A 127 2.64 -17.60 1.97
CA PRO A 127 2.54 -17.59 0.52
C PRO A 127 1.11 -17.69 0.00
N VAL A 128 0.28 -18.51 0.66
CA VAL A 128 -1.13 -18.69 0.29
C VAL A 128 -1.94 -17.44 0.60
N SER A 129 -1.90 -16.96 1.85
CA SER A 129 -2.59 -15.74 2.29
C SER A 129 -2.16 -14.53 1.46
N THR A 130 -0.86 -14.38 1.18
CA THR A 130 -0.33 -13.28 0.35
C THR A 130 -0.85 -13.37 -1.09
N THR A 131 -0.98 -14.57 -1.65
CA THR A 131 -1.55 -14.76 -3.01
C THR A 131 -3.04 -14.40 -3.04
N ILE A 132 -3.80 -14.85 -2.03
CA ILE A 132 -5.23 -14.52 -1.91
C ILE A 132 -5.42 -13.01 -1.71
N MET A 133 -4.60 -12.39 -0.86
CA MET A 133 -4.60 -10.94 -0.63
C MET A 133 -4.25 -10.18 -1.91
N LEU A 134 -3.19 -10.57 -2.63
CA LEU A 134 -2.82 -9.91 -3.89
C LEU A 134 -3.94 -10.02 -4.93
N ARG A 135 -4.64 -11.16 -5.00
CA ARG A 135 -5.82 -11.33 -5.85
C ARG A 135 -6.95 -10.39 -5.44
N SER A 136 -7.21 -10.26 -4.14
CA SER A 136 -8.20 -9.30 -3.62
C SER A 136 -7.83 -7.86 -3.94
N ILE A 137 -6.54 -7.49 -3.80
CA ILE A 137 -6.02 -6.15 -4.11
C ILE A 137 -6.20 -5.86 -5.61
N ALA A 138 -5.88 -6.82 -6.47
CA ALA A 138 -6.04 -6.66 -7.91
C ALA A 138 -7.51 -6.50 -8.34
N ARG A 139 -8.45 -7.16 -7.66
CA ARG A 139 -9.89 -6.92 -7.87
C ARG A 139 -10.31 -5.51 -7.47
N ILE A 140 -9.77 -4.99 -6.37
CA ILE A 140 -9.99 -3.60 -5.96
C ILE A 140 -9.43 -2.64 -7.02
N ALA A 141 -8.22 -2.90 -7.53
CA ALA A 141 -7.63 -2.13 -8.62
C ALA A 141 -8.55 -2.10 -9.86
N GLN A 142 -9.09 -3.25 -10.28
CA GLN A 142 -10.05 -3.33 -11.38
C GLN A 142 -11.33 -2.53 -11.10
N SER A 143 -11.87 -2.57 -9.88
CA SER A 143 -13.06 -1.79 -9.52
C SER A 143 -12.82 -0.28 -9.55
N GLU A 144 -11.57 0.15 -9.35
CA GLU A 144 -11.13 1.55 -9.47
C GLU A 144 -10.72 1.92 -10.92
N GLY A 145 -10.95 1.02 -11.87
CA GLY A 145 -10.71 1.23 -13.30
C GLY A 145 -9.28 0.98 -13.77
N GLU A 146 -8.44 0.29 -12.98
CA GLU A 146 -7.11 -0.10 -13.43
C GLU A 146 -7.14 -1.31 -14.39
N ASN A 147 -6.23 -1.31 -15.36
CA ASN A 147 -6.01 -2.47 -16.24
C ASN A 147 -4.86 -3.34 -15.70
N LEU A 148 -5.15 -4.59 -15.33
CA LEU A 148 -4.16 -5.54 -14.81
C LEU A 148 -3.20 -6.09 -15.89
N GLU A 149 -3.47 -5.87 -17.17
CA GLU A 149 -2.53 -6.17 -18.25
C GLU A 149 -1.37 -5.18 -18.28
N ASP A 150 -1.54 -3.99 -17.69
CA ASP A 150 -0.46 -3.04 -17.50
C ASP A 150 0.47 -3.48 -16.36
N SER A 151 1.76 -3.55 -16.67
CA SER A 151 2.80 -3.86 -15.69
C SER A 151 2.86 -2.81 -14.57
N GLU A 152 2.51 -1.55 -14.84
CA GLU A 152 2.44 -0.52 -13.80
C GLU A 152 1.39 -0.85 -12.75
N THR A 153 0.17 -1.19 -13.18
CA THR A 153 -0.91 -1.64 -12.29
C THR A 153 -0.51 -2.88 -11.50
N ALA A 154 0.14 -3.84 -12.17
CA ALA A 154 0.59 -5.08 -11.56
C ALA A 154 1.58 -4.82 -10.41
N LEU A 155 2.53 -3.89 -10.61
CA LEU A 155 3.45 -3.45 -9.57
C LEU A 155 2.75 -2.62 -8.49
N ALA A 156 1.76 -1.79 -8.85
CA ALA A 156 0.96 -1.03 -7.89
C ALA A 156 0.20 -1.97 -6.92
N CYS A 157 -0.32 -3.10 -7.41
CA CYS A 157 -0.96 -4.10 -6.56
C CYS A 157 -0.01 -4.66 -5.49
N VAL A 158 1.27 -4.86 -5.84
CA VAL A 158 2.27 -5.34 -4.88
C VAL A 158 2.76 -4.22 -3.96
N GLN A 159 2.81 -2.97 -4.44
CA GLN A 159 3.18 -1.81 -3.62
C GLN A 159 2.26 -1.61 -2.41
N VAL A 160 0.99 -2.03 -2.50
CA VAL A 160 0.04 -1.97 -1.36
C VAL A 160 0.61 -2.66 -0.12
N PHE A 161 1.39 -3.75 -0.28
CA PHE A 161 2.03 -4.43 0.87
C PHE A 161 3.08 -3.57 1.58
N ALA A 162 3.68 -2.60 0.90
CA ALA A 162 4.63 -1.66 1.49
C ALA A 162 3.95 -0.47 2.19
N LEU A 163 2.64 -0.26 1.97
CA LEU A 163 1.85 0.81 2.61
C LEU A 163 1.39 0.45 4.02
N GLY A 164 1.45 -0.84 4.41
CA GLY A 164 1.02 -1.29 5.75
C GLY A 164 2.08 -1.14 6.84
N GLY A 165 3.33 -0.85 6.47
CA GLY A 165 4.49 -0.87 7.37
C GLY A 165 4.66 0.38 8.25
N HIS A 166 3.67 1.26 8.35
CA HIS A 166 3.72 2.42 9.26
C HIS A 166 3.54 1.90 10.70
N SER A 167 4.64 1.85 11.44
CA SER A 167 4.66 1.39 12.82
C SER A 167 4.40 2.58 13.73
N GLY A 168 3.14 2.80 14.09
CA GLY A 168 2.61 3.89 14.95
C GLY A 168 3.41 4.12 16.24
N SER A 169 4.59 4.69 16.10
CA SER A 169 5.50 5.10 17.16
C SER A 169 5.54 6.61 17.11
N ASP A 170 5.44 7.26 18.28
CA ASP A 170 5.36 8.71 18.48
C ASP A 170 6.55 9.54 17.92
N ASN A 171 7.34 9.00 17.01
CA ASN A 171 8.36 9.73 16.28
C ASN A 171 7.75 10.43 15.07
N LEU A 172 7.83 11.76 15.09
CA LEU A 172 7.44 12.77 14.10
C LEU A 172 8.05 12.60 12.67
N HIS A 173 8.54 11.41 12.32
CA HIS A 173 9.16 11.08 11.04
C HIS A 173 8.60 9.80 10.40
N GLU A 174 7.37 9.40 10.73
CA GLU A 174 6.66 8.40 9.94
C GLU A 174 6.42 8.92 8.51
N ALA A 175 6.92 8.17 7.54
CA ALA A 175 6.81 8.51 6.13
C ALA A 175 5.37 8.24 5.68
N GLY A 176 4.51 9.25 5.62
CA GLY A 176 3.14 9.10 5.13
C GLY A 176 3.04 8.52 3.72
N TYR A 177 1.82 8.23 3.26
CA TYR A 177 1.55 7.50 2.01
C TYR A 177 2.36 7.98 0.80
N PHE A 178 2.43 9.29 0.57
CA PHE A 178 3.16 9.86 -0.56
C PHE A 178 4.68 9.78 -0.39
N ALA A 179 5.20 9.81 0.84
CA ALA A 179 6.62 9.60 1.09
C ALA A 179 7.02 8.15 0.77
N VAL A 180 6.18 7.18 1.12
CA VAL A 180 6.36 5.79 0.71
C VAL A 180 6.33 5.63 -0.81
N ARG A 181 5.32 6.20 -1.48
CA ARG A 181 5.23 6.15 -2.95
C ARG A 181 6.43 6.79 -3.63
N ALA A 182 6.89 7.94 -3.13
CA ALA A 182 8.06 8.64 -3.66
C ALA A 182 9.34 7.81 -3.49
N ALA A 183 9.54 7.21 -2.31
CA ALA A 183 10.71 6.36 -2.04
C ALA A 183 10.81 5.15 -2.99
N MET A 184 9.67 4.59 -3.41
CA MET A 184 9.62 3.43 -4.30
C MET A 184 9.56 3.77 -5.79
N ALA A 185 9.31 5.03 -6.16
CA ALA A 185 9.07 5.43 -7.56
C ALA A 185 10.22 4.98 -8.48
N LYS A 186 11.48 5.21 -8.07
CA LYS A 186 12.67 4.84 -8.85
C LYS A 186 12.81 3.33 -9.07
N SER A 187 12.56 2.53 -8.03
CA SER A 187 12.61 1.05 -8.13
C SER A 187 11.50 0.51 -9.03
N VAL A 188 10.32 1.12 -8.99
CA VAL A 188 9.18 0.77 -9.85
C VAL A 188 9.49 1.08 -11.31
N THR A 189 9.98 2.29 -11.61
CA THR A 189 10.38 2.66 -12.98
C THR A 189 11.42 1.70 -13.55
N ARG A 190 12.43 1.31 -12.76
CA ARG A 190 13.46 0.35 -13.20
C ARG A 190 12.87 -1.05 -13.43
N ALA A 191 11.97 -1.51 -12.56
CA ALA A 191 11.28 -2.78 -12.74
C ALA A 191 10.46 -2.80 -14.05
N LEU A 192 9.74 -1.71 -14.35
CA LEU A 192 8.97 -1.57 -15.60
C LEU A 192 9.87 -1.58 -16.84
N GLN A 193 10.99 -0.85 -16.81
CA GLN A 193 11.97 -0.84 -17.91
C GLN A 193 12.53 -2.23 -18.20
N GLN A 194 12.81 -3.01 -17.16
CA GLN A 194 13.27 -4.38 -17.29
C GLN A 194 12.18 -5.29 -17.90
N MET A 195 10.92 -5.16 -17.47
CA MET A 195 9.80 -5.92 -18.03
C MET A 195 9.53 -5.58 -19.50
N ALA A 196 9.77 -4.34 -19.91
CA ALA A 196 9.67 -3.89 -21.29
C ALA A 196 10.87 -4.33 -22.18
N GLY A 197 11.76 -5.19 -21.69
CA GLY A 197 12.91 -5.70 -22.44
C GLY A 197 14.04 -4.69 -22.66
N ARG A 198 14.04 -3.54 -21.98
CA ARG A 198 15.04 -2.47 -22.15
C ARG A 198 16.26 -2.59 -21.21
N GLY A 199 16.57 -3.78 -20.68
CA GLY A 199 17.66 -3.98 -19.71
C GLY A 199 18.40 -5.31 -19.84
N VAL A 200 19.72 -5.28 -19.62
CA VAL A 200 20.61 -6.46 -19.58
C VAL A 200 20.33 -7.26 -18.31
N VAL A 201 20.15 -8.58 -18.44
CA VAL A 201 19.75 -9.47 -17.34
C VAL A 201 20.97 -10.13 -16.71
N ASP A 202 21.15 -9.86 -15.42
CA ASP A 202 21.88 -10.73 -14.50
C ASP A 202 20.87 -11.19 -13.44
N GLU A 203 20.71 -12.51 -13.26
CA GLU A 203 19.59 -13.13 -12.51
C GLU A 203 19.55 -12.75 -11.03
N SER A 204 20.71 -12.40 -10.45
CA SER A 204 20.84 -11.94 -9.06
C SER A 204 20.64 -10.42 -8.88
N THR A 205 20.55 -9.68 -9.99
CA THR A 205 20.58 -8.20 -10.05
C THR A 205 19.28 -7.58 -10.58
N SER A 206 18.24 -8.40 -10.79
CA SER A 206 16.93 -7.98 -11.32
C SER A 206 16.29 -6.84 -10.50
N ALA A 207 15.91 -5.75 -11.18
CA ALA A 207 15.24 -4.60 -10.57
C ALA A 207 13.91 -4.99 -9.91
N ILE A 208 13.20 -5.98 -10.47
CA ILE A 208 11.99 -6.56 -9.88
C ILE A 208 12.32 -7.23 -8.54
N VAL A 209 13.41 -8.00 -8.47
CA VAL A 209 13.82 -8.68 -7.22
C VAL A 209 14.17 -7.66 -6.14
N ARG A 210 14.89 -6.58 -6.50
CA ARG A 210 15.21 -5.48 -5.57
C ARG A 210 13.95 -4.75 -5.09
N LEU A 211 13.00 -4.47 -5.98
CA LEU A 211 11.71 -3.87 -5.61
C LEU A 211 10.94 -4.79 -4.64
N LEU A 212 10.86 -6.08 -4.95
CA LEU A 212 10.18 -7.06 -4.09
C LEU A 212 10.86 -7.21 -2.73
N ALA A 213 12.20 -7.10 -2.66
CA ALA A 213 12.92 -7.08 -1.38
C ALA A 213 12.59 -5.83 -0.56
N GLN A 214 12.53 -4.64 -1.19
CA GLN A 214 12.13 -3.40 -0.51
C GLN A 214 10.69 -3.46 0.03
N ILE A 215 9.76 -3.98 -0.77
CA ILE A 215 8.36 -4.21 -0.35
C ILE A 215 8.31 -5.25 0.77
N GLY A 216 9.06 -6.35 0.61
CA GLY A 216 9.12 -7.43 1.59
C GLY A 216 9.64 -7.00 2.95
N ALA A 217 10.61 -6.07 3.00
CA ALA A 217 11.11 -5.51 4.26
C ALA A 217 10.02 -4.81 5.06
N ARG A 218 9.14 -4.04 4.40
CA ARG A 218 8.03 -3.34 5.05
C ARG A 218 6.85 -4.25 5.36
N PHE A 219 6.49 -5.13 4.42
CA PHE A 219 5.43 -6.10 4.63
C PHE A 219 5.79 -7.07 5.77
N GLY A 220 7.07 -7.44 5.87
CA GLY A 220 7.61 -8.31 6.92
C GLY A 220 7.41 -7.76 8.33
N VAL A 221 7.37 -6.42 8.50
CA VAL A 221 7.04 -5.78 9.79
C VAL A 221 5.61 -6.10 10.19
N VAL A 222 4.64 -5.90 9.29
CA VAL A 222 3.22 -6.16 9.54
C VAL A 222 2.96 -7.67 9.73
N VAL A 223 3.65 -8.50 8.95
CA VAL A 223 3.60 -9.96 9.12
C VAL A 223 4.14 -10.38 10.49
N SER A 224 5.22 -9.76 10.96
CA SER A 224 5.78 -10.04 12.28
C SER A 224 4.78 -9.70 13.40
N GLN A 225 4.07 -8.57 13.26
CA GLN A 225 2.99 -8.17 14.18
C GLN A 225 1.83 -9.17 14.13
N LYS A 226 1.45 -9.66 12.95
CA LYS A 226 0.42 -10.71 12.78
C LYS A 226 0.83 -12.00 13.50
N VAL A 227 2.05 -12.47 13.27
CA VAL A 227 2.58 -13.70 13.89
C VAL A 227 2.64 -13.57 15.41
N ALA A 228 3.15 -12.44 15.91
CA ALA A 228 3.19 -12.17 17.33
C ALA A 228 1.78 -12.12 17.95
N ALA A 229 0.78 -11.58 17.23
CA ALA A 229 -0.61 -11.55 17.71
C ALA A 229 -1.18 -12.96 17.81
N GLN A 230 -0.92 -13.80 16.80
CA GLN A 230 -1.36 -15.21 16.81
C GLN A 230 -0.65 -16.05 17.88
N ALA A 231 0.52 -15.63 18.35
CA ALA A 231 1.26 -16.31 19.42
C ALA A 231 0.70 -16.03 20.82
N VAL A 232 -0.16 -15.02 21.01
CA VAL A 232 -0.77 -14.71 22.31
C VAL A 232 -1.77 -15.82 22.69
N PRO A 233 -1.53 -16.61 23.75
CA PRO A 233 -2.36 -17.78 24.08
C PRO A 233 -3.84 -17.43 24.38
N VAL A 234 -4.07 -16.22 24.91
CA VAL A 234 -5.41 -15.71 25.24
C VAL A 234 -6.29 -15.56 23.99
N LEU A 235 -5.69 -15.42 22.80
CA LEU A 235 -6.46 -15.25 21.56
C LEU A 235 -7.00 -16.59 21.02
N GLY A 236 -6.40 -17.74 21.33
CA GLY A 236 -6.91 -19.06 20.91
C GLY A 236 -7.16 -19.20 19.39
N ALA A 237 -7.87 -20.25 18.96
CA ALA A 237 -8.18 -20.47 17.54
C ALA A 237 -9.15 -19.42 16.95
N ILE A 238 -10.10 -18.93 17.77
CA ILE A 238 -11.06 -17.88 17.37
C ILE A 238 -10.33 -16.55 17.13
N GLY A 239 -9.38 -16.19 17.99
CA GLY A 239 -8.55 -15.00 17.83
C GLY A 239 -7.56 -15.12 16.67
N GLY A 240 -7.03 -16.31 16.38
CA GLY A 240 -6.22 -16.55 15.18
C GLY A 240 -6.97 -16.23 13.87
N ALA A 241 -8.25 -16.62 13.79
CA ALA A 241 -9.11 -16.28 12.65
C ALA A 241 -9.44 -14.78 12.60
N ALA A 242 -9.72 -14.15 13.75
CA ALA A 242 -9.96 -12.71 13.83
C ALA A 242 -8.73 -11.88 13.41
N VAL A 243 -7.54 -12.28 13.83
CA VAL A 243 -6.26 -11.67 13.42
C VAL A 243 -6.08 -11.76 11.90
N ASN A 244 -6.37 -12.93 11.30
CA ASN A 244 -6.32 -13.07 9.84
C ASN A 244 -7.36 -12.20 9.12
N ALA A 245 -8.59 -12.12 9.63
CA ALA A 245 -9.62 -11.26 9.06
C ALA A 245 -9.21 -9.78 9.14
N ALA A 246 -8.67 -9.33 10.27
CA ALA A 246 -8.16 -7.98 10.46
C ALA A 246 -6.98 -7.68 9.52
N PHE A 247 -6.07 -8.64 9.33
CA PHE A 247 -4.94 -8.52 8.41
C PHE A 247 -5.40 -8.33 6.96
N VAL A 248 -6.36 -9.14 6.51
CA VAL A 248 -6.95 -9.01 5.17
C VAL A 248 -7.68 -7.67 5.02
N ASP A 249 -8.49 -7.28 6.00
CA ASP A 249 -9.23 -6.02 5.97
C ASP A 249 -8.29 -4.80 5.90
N HIS A 250 -7.19 -4.83 6.67
CA HIS A 250 -6.16 -3.80 6.65
C HIS A 250 -5.58 -3.58 5.24
N PHE A 251 -5.14 -4.65 4.56
CA PHE A 251 -4.60 -4.51 3.20
C PHE A 251 -5.66 -4.20 2.14
N GLN A 252 -6.91 -4.64 2.32
CA GLN A 252 -8.01 -4.24 1.44
C GLN A 252 -8.34 -2.74 1.58
N MET A 253 -8.26 -2.21 2.80
CA MET A 253 -8.44 -0.78 3.06
C MET A 253 -7.34 0.05 2.39
N LEU A 254 -6.07 -0.33 2.59
CA LEU A 254 -4.93 0.31 1.93
C LEU A 254 -5.03 0.25 0.42
N ALA A 255 -5.48 -0.89 -0.13
CA ALA A 255 -5.71 -1.03 -1.57
C ALA A 255 -6.77 -0.07 -2.08
N ARG A 256 -7.92 0.03 -1.39
CA ARG A 256 -8.99 0.98 -1.77
C ARG A 256 -8.44 2.40 -1.78
N GLY A 257 -7.80 2.84 -0.70
CA GLY A 257 -7.22 4.18 -0.66
C GLY A 257 -6.18 4.42 -1.76
N HIS A 258 -5.25 3.48 -1.96
CA HIS A 258 -4.20 3.60 -2.98
C HIS A 258 -4.77 3.73 -4.39
N PHE A 259 -5.73 2.88 -4.75
CA PHE A 259 -6.32 2.86 -6.09
C PHE A 259 -7.34 3.97 -6.30
N THR A 260 -8.05 4.44 -5.25
CA THR A 260 -8.83 5.68 -5.33
C THR A 260 -7.94 6.87 -5.62
N VAL A 261 -6.79 7.03 -4.93
CA VAL A 261 -5.85 8.11 -5.24
C VAL A 261 -5.36 8.00 -6.70
N ARG A 262 -4.97 6.80 -7.16
CA ARG A 262 -4.53 6.61 -8.56
C ARG A 262 -5.64 6.94 -9.57
N ARG A 263 -6.89 6.55 -9.29
CA ARG A 263 -8.07 6.90 -10.10
C ARG A 263 -8.23 8.41 -10.21
N LEU A 264 -8.18 9.12 -9.09
CA LEU A 264 -8.29 10.57 -9.06
C LEU A 264 -7.10 11.24 -9.75
N GLU A 265 -5.87 10.72 -9.60
CA GLU A 265 -4.68 11.23 -10.28
C GLU A 265 -4.82 11.15 -11.81
N ARG A 266 -5.54 10.14 -12.34
CA ARG A 266 -5.85 10.03 -13.78
C ARG A 266 -6.87 11.07 -14.24
N ILE A 267 -7.82 11.45 -13.39
CA ILE A 267 -8.91 12.38 -13.74
C ILE A 267 -8.47 13.84 -13.58
N TYR A 268 -7.87 14.17 -12.44
CA TYR A 268 -7.59 15.55 -12.02
C TYR A 268 -6.10 15.93 -12.08
N GLY A 269 -5.22 14.95 -12.35
CA GLY A 269 -3.78 15.13 -12.33
C GLY A 269 -3.15 15.00 -10.92
N LYS A 270 -1.87 14.64 -10.89
CA LYS A 270 -1.14 14.35 -9.64
C LYS A 270 -1.02 15.57 -8.71
N GLY A 271 -0.76 16.76 -9.26
CA GLY A 271 -0.60 17.98 -8.47
C GLY A 271 -1.87 18.36 -7.71
N THR A 272 -2.99 18.40 -8.42
CA THR A 272 -4.32 18.71 -7.86
C THR A 272 -4.72 17.75 -6.75
N VAL A 273 -4.58 16.44 -7.00
CA VAL A 273 -4.92 15.40 -6.01
C VAL A 273 -3.99 15.48 -4.80
N ARG A 274 -2.69 15.72 -5.01
CA ARG A 274 -1.73 15.88 -3.91
C ARG A 274 -2.08 17.07 -3.02
N GLY A 275 -2.38 18.22 -3.61
CA GLY A 275 -2.79 19.41 -2.86
C GLY A 275 -4.09 19.19 -2.08
N ALA A 276 -5.09 18.56 -2.70
CA ALA A 276 -6.33 18.20 -2.02
C ALA A 276 -6.12 17.19 -0.88
N TYR A 277 -5.27 16.18 -1.11
CA TYR A 277 -4.92 15.17 -0.11
C TYR A 277 -4.27 15.79 1.12
N ASP A 278 -3.27 16.67 0.93
CA ASP A 278 -2.57 17.32 2.04
C ASP A 278 -3.49 18.25 2.85
N ARG A 279 -4.43 18.94 2.18
CA ARG A 279 -5.48 19.73 2.85
C ARG A 279 -6.40 18.87 3.71
N ILE A 280 -6.88 17.76 3.15
CA ILE A 280 -7.76 16.83 3.87
C ILE A 280 -7.03 16.20 5.06
N ARG A 281 -5.79 15.76 4.86
CA ARG A 281 -4.95 15.18 5.91
C ARG A 281 -4.82 16.14 7.10
N ALA A 282 -4.55 17.42 6.84
CA ALA A 282 -4.48 18.45 7.88
C ALA A 282 -5.82 18.69 8.59
N GLN A 283 -6.96 18.62 7.86
CA GLN A 283 -8.30 18.76 8.45
C GLN A 283 -8.68 17.60 9.36
N GLU A 284 -8.24 16.37 9.04
CA GLU A 284 -8.46 15.16 9.83
C GLU A 284 -7.45 15.01 10.98
N GLY A 285 -6.46 15.91 11.10
CA GLY A 285 -5.45 15.90 12.17
C GLY A 285 -4.39 14.81 12.04
N LEU A 286 -4.07 14.39 10.80
CA LEU A 286 -3.15 13.31 10.47
C LEU A 286 -1.79 13.80 9.93
#